data_AF-A0A6P6UWE6-F1
#
_entry.id   AF-A0A6P6UWE6-F1
#
_cell.length_a   1.000
_cell.length_b   1.000
_cell.length_c   1.000
_cell.angle_alpha   90.00
_cell.angle_beta   90.00
_cell.angle_gamma   90.00
#
_symmetry.space_group_name_H-M   'P 1'
#
loop_
_entity.id
_entity.type
_entity.pdbx_description
1 polymer ?
#
loop_
_entity_poly.entity_id
_entity_poly.type
_entity_poly.pdbx_seq_one_letter_code
_entity_poly.pdbx_strand_id
1 'polypeptide(L)'
;MCAMCKFLPAYDNRMSWAILKKIRNAIRMIINEESKINQNSKSLISLFASEGLPVEKKIMDECQTFYIAGKETIAILLACAILLLALHQDWQDRAREEVFRLTMIVNEALRLYPPVPFLMRHAAENDQVGKVRRSSWYTILLGPRDSAHLLGKL
;
A
#
# COMPACT_ATOMS: atom_id res chain seq x y z
N MET A 1 -3.66 19.13 -6.20
CA MET A 1 -2.34 19.21 -6.87
C MET A 1 -2.57 19.22 -8.37
N CYS A 2 -2.07 20.21 -9.11
CA CYS A 2 -2.34 20.38 -10.54
C CYS A 2 -1.85 19.16 -11.35
N ALA A 3 -2.74 18.53 -12.12
CA ALA A 3 -2.44 17.31 -12.87
C ALA A 3 -1.31 17.50 -13.92
N MET A 4 -1.13 18.74 -14.43
CA MET A 4 -0.09 19.05 -15.41
C MET A 4 1.33 19.01 -14.85
N CYS A 5 1.51 19.28 -13.54
CA CYS A 5 2.84 19.33 -12.93
C CYS A 5 3.56 17.97 -12.95
N LYS A 6 2.84 16.85 -13.10
CA LYS A 6 3.43 15.50 -13.18
C LYS A 6 4.17 15.21 -14.50
N PHE A 7 3.93 16.01 -15.54
CA PHE A 7 4.52 15.83 -16.87
C PHE A 7 5.67 16.79 -17.16
N LEU A 8 5.87 17.79 -16.30
CA LEU A 8 6.99 18.72 -16.44
C LEU A 8 8.31 18.03 -16.06
N PRO A 9 9.42 18.30 -16.75
CA PRO A 9 10.73 17.72 -16.46
C PRO A 9 11.40 18.36 -15.23
N ALA A 10 10.64 18.55 -14.14
CA ALA A 10 11.17 18.93 -12.84
C ALA A 10 12.11 17.85 -12.30
N TYR A 11 13.01 18.22 -11.39
CA TYR A 11 13.98 17.30 -10.80
C TYR A 11 13.30 16.06 -10.21
N ASP A 12 12.28 16.26 -9.37
CA ASP A 12 11.56 15.16 -8.69
C ASP A 12 10.84 14.23 -9.67
N ASN A 13 10.27 14.79 -10.74
CA ASN A 13 9.60 14.01 -11.78
C ASN A 13 10.60 13.17 -12.58
N ARG A 14 11.75 13.75 -12.97
CA ARG A 14 12.82 13.02 -13.67
C ARG A 14 13.36 11.88 -12.82
N MET A 15 13.56 12.13 -11.53
CA MET A 15 14.00 11.09 -10.58
C MET A 15 12.94 9.99 -10.44
N SER A 16 11.67 10.37 -10.28
CA SER A 16 10.55 9.42 -10.23
C SER A 16 10.47 8.56 -11.49
N TRP A 17 10.57 9.14 -12.68
CA TRP A 17 10.57 8.40 -13.94
C TRP A 17 11.77 7.45 -14.06
N ALA A 18 12.95 7.87 -13.63
CA ALA A 18 14.14 7.03 -13.62
C ALA A 18 13.97 5.82 -12.68
N ILE A 19 13.40 6.02 -11.49
CA ILE A 19 13.11 4.95 -10.53
C ILE A 19 12.05 4.00 -11.08
N LEU A 20 10.93 4.51 -11.60
CA LEU A 20 9.87 3.68 -12.18
C LEU A 20 10.38 2.86 -13.37
N LYS A 21 11.30 3.42 -14.18
CA LYS A 21 11.96 2.69 -15.27
C LYS A 21 12.83 1.54 -14.73
N LYS A 22 13.60 1.77 -13.65
CA LYS A 22 14.40 0.71 -13.02
C LYS A 22 13.52 -0.40 -12.44
N ILE A 23 12.46 -0.05 -11.72
CA ILE A 23 11.49 -1.01 -11.16
C ILE A 23 10.88 -1.84 -12.29
N ARG A 24 10.42 -1.18 -13.35
CA ARG A 24 9.83 -1.84 -14.52
C ARG A 24 10.79 -2.83 -15.19
N ASN A 25 12.07 -2.47 -15.31
CA ASN A 25 13.08 -3.37 -15.87
C ASN A 25 13.32 -4.58 -14.97
N ALA A 26 13.39 -4.39 -13.65
CA ALA A 26 13.55 -5.50 -12.70
C ALA A 26 12.36 -6.46 -12.73
N ILE A 27 11.13 -5.94 -12.77
CA ILE A 27 9.91 -6.76 -12.89
C ILE A 27 9.94 -7.58 -14.19
N ARG A 28 10.33 -6.95 -15.31
CA ARG A 28 10.48 -7.67 -16.59
C ARG A 28 11.51 -8.81 -16.50
N MET A 29 12.62 -8.61 -15.80
CA MET A 29 13.61 -9.68 -15.59
C MET A 29 13.00 -10.87 -14.83
N ILE A 30 12.28 -10.60 -13.74
CA ILE A 30 11.62 -11.63 -12.93
C ILE A 30 10.59 -12.41 -13.76
N ILE A 31 9.76 -11.72 -14.55
CA ILE A 31 8.77 -12.37 -15.43
C ILE A 31 9.46 -13.29 -16.46
N ASN A 32 10.57 -12.83 -17.05
CA ASN A 32 11.35 -13.62 -18.01
C ASN A 32 12.11 -14.80 -17.39
N GLU A 33 12.40 -14.75 -16.10
CA GLU A 33 12.98 -15.87 -15.36
C GLU A 33 11.91 -16.91 -15.03
N GLU A 34 10.75 -16.48 -14.56
CA GLU A 34 9.61 -17.35 -14.26
C GLU A 34 9.07 -18.07 -15.50
N SER A 35 9.10 -17.45 -16.68
CA SER A 35 8.69 -18.12 -17.93
C SER A 35 9.62 -19.26 -18.35
N LYS A 36 10.86 -19.29 -17.86
CA LYS A 36 11.84 -20.36 -18.11
C LYS A 36 11.71 -21.52 -17.12
N ILE A 37 11.10 -21.27 -15.97
CA ILE A 37 10.87 -22.29 -14.93
C ILE A 37 9.52 -22.97 -15.25
N ASN A 38 9.53 -24.30 -15.34
CA ASN A 38 8.38 -25.10 -15.77
C ASN A 38 7.12 -24.89 -14.89
N GLN A 39 5.93 -25.03 -15.49
CA GLN A 39 4.59 -24.52 -15.12
C GLN A 39 3.95 -25.01 -13.80
N ASN A 40 4.71 -25.20 -12.71
CA ASN A 40 4.15 -25.62 -11.43
C ASN A 40 4.42 -24.63 -10.27
N SER A 41 5.02 -23.47 -10.55
CA SER A 41 5.08 -22.38 -9.57
C SER A 41 3.71 -21.70 -9.48
N LYS A 42 3.10 -21.75 -8.29
CA LYS A 42 1.96 -20.90 -7.93
C LYS A 42 2.45 -19.47 -7.64
N SER A 43 3.18 -18.89 -8.61
CA SER A 43 3.70 -17.52 -8.53
C SER A 43 2.57 -16.52 -8.72
N LEU A 44 2.64 -15.36 -8.06
CA LEU A 44 1.66 -14.29 -8.25
C LEU A 44 1.59 -13.85 -9.72
N ILE A 45 2.70 -13.98 -10.45
CA ILE A 45 2.79 -13.70 -11.88
C ILE A 45 1.97 -14.70 -12.71
N SER A 46 2.01 -15.99 -12.37
CA SER A 46 1.22 -17.02 -13.07
C SER A 46 -0.27 -16.85 -12.77
N LEU A 47 -0.63 -16.41 -11.55
CA LEU A 47 -2.01 -16.02 -11.22
C LEU A 47 -2.50 -14.86 -12.08
N PHE A 48 -1.74 -13.75 -12.20
CA PHE A 48 -2.12 -12.63 -13.07
C PHE A 48 -2.22 -13.01 -14.55
N ALA A 49 -1.40 -13.96 -15.02
CA ALA A 49 -1.48 -14.48 -16.38
C ALA A 49 -2.74 -15.36 -16.60
N SER A 50 -3.17 -16.10 -15.56
CA SER A 50 -4.33 -16.99 -15.63
C SER A 50 -5.69 -16.28 -15.64
N GLU A 51 -5.77 -15.04 -15.14
CA GLU A 51 -7.00 -14.22 -15.16
C GLU A 51 -7.41 -13.71 -16.57
N GLY A 52 -6.88 -14.32 -17.63
CA GLY A 52 -7.28 -14.04 -19.01
C GLY A 52 -6.89 -12.64 -19.51
N LEU A 53 -5.92 -11.99 -18.85
CA LEU A 53 -5.44 -10.66 -19.22
C LEU A 53 -4.47 -10.75 -20.42
N PRO A 54 -4.84 -10.28 -21.61
CA PRO A 54 -3.89 -10.15 -22.70
C PRO A 54 -3.05 -8.88 -22.46
N VAL A 55 -1.81 -8.91 -22.95
CA VAL A 55 -0.79 -7.84 -22.93
C VAL A 55 0.09 -7.85 -21.68
N GLU A 56 1.34 -8.30 -21.83
CA GLU A 56 2.49 -8.20 -20.88
C GLU A 56 2.49 -6.89 -20.07
N LYS A 57 2.09 -5.79 -20.72
CA LYS A 57 1.94 -4.46 -20.12
C LYS A 57 1.02 -4.44 -18.89
N LYS A 58 -0.12 -5.12 -18.91
CA LYS A 58 -1.07 -5.12 -17.79
C LYS A 58 -0.51 -5.89 -16.58
N ILE A 59 0.08 -7.06 -16.81
CA ILE A 59 0.77 -7.83 -15.75
C ILE A 59 1.88 -6.97 -15.12
N MET A 60 2.66 -6.27 -15.96
CA MET A 60 3.70 -5.36 -15.50
C MET A 60 3.16 -4.20 -14.65
N ASP A 61 2.06 -3.57 -15.08
CA ASP A 61 1.44 -2.46 -14.36
C ASP A 61 0.87 -2.92 -13.00
N GLU A 62 0.26 -4.11 -12.93
CA GLU A 62 -0.21 -4.70 -11.68
C GLU A 62 0.95 -5.06 -10.74
N CYS A 63 1.98 -5.77 -11.23
CA CYS A 63 3.17 -6.09 -10.43
C CYS A 63 3.85 -4.83 -9.90
N GLN A 64 3.93 -3.77 -10.71
CA GLN A 64 4.48 -2.48 -10.29
C GLN A 64 3.64 -1.84 -9.19
N THR A 65 2.31 -1.91 -9.30
CA THR A 65 1.38 -1.40 -8.28
C THR A 65 1.55 -2.14 -6.96
N PHE A 66 1.57 -3.48 -6.97
CA PHE A 66 1.82 -4.29 -5.77
C PHE A 66 3.17 -4.01 -5.12
N TYR A 67 4.24 -3.89 -5.93
CA TYR A 67 5.57 -3.59 -5.42
C TYR A 67 5.61 -2.23 -4.70
N ILE A 68 5.06 -1.18 -5.32
CA ILE A 68 5.04 0.16 -4.74
C ILE A 68 4.15 0.20 -3.49
N ALA A 69 2.96 -0.41 -3.57
CA ALA A 69 2.02 -0.45 -2.46
C ALA A 69 2.59 -1.20 -1.26
N GLY A 70 3.26 -2.33 -1.47
CA GLY A 70 3.78 -3.19 -0.41
C GLY A 70 5.11 -2.72 0.18
N LYS A 71 6.02 -2.17 -0.64
CA LYS A 71 7.40 -1.90 -0.17
C LYS A 71 7.45 -0.87 0.96
N GLU A 72 6.96 0.34 0.70
CA GLU A 72 7.11 1.45 1.63
C GLU A 72 6.21 1.25 2.86
N THR A 73 4.99 0.77 2.64
CA THR A 73 4.01 0.59 3.72
C THR A 73 4.44 -0.49 4.71
N ILE A 74 4.97 -1.62 4.23
CA ILE A 74 5.47 -2.70 5.08
C ILE A 74 6.74 -2.26 5.81
N ALA A 75 7.65 -1.53 5.15
CA ALA A 75 8.86 -1.02 5.81
C ALA A 75 8.53 -0.10 6.99
N ILE A 76 7.59 0.84 6.81
CA ILE A 76 7.11 1.73 7.87
C ILE A 76 6.45 0.92 8.99
N LEU A 77 5.56 -0.02 8.65
CA LEU A 77 4.88 -0.86 9.63
C LEU A 77 5.87 -1.67 10.49
N LEU A 78 6.86 -2.30 9.86
CA LEU A 78 7.89 -3.08 10.56
C LEU A 78 8.74 -2.19 11.46
N ALA A 79 9.11 -0.99 11.01
CA ALA A 79 9.84 -0.02 11.84
C ALA A 79 9.03 0.35 13.09
N CYS A 80 7.73 0.62 12.94
CA CYS A 80 6.85 0.90 14.07
C CYS A 80 6.68 -0.31 15.00
N ALA A 81 6.53 -1.53 14.46
CA ALA A 81 6.42 -2.75 15.26
C ALA A 81 7.69 -3.04 16.06
N ILE A 82 8.88 -2.86 15.46
CA ILE A 82 10.17 -3.02 16.13
C ILE A 82 10.33 -1.96 17.23
N LEU A 83 9.93 -0.71 16.97
CA LEU A 83 9.95 0.34 17.99
C LEU A 83 9.07 -0.01 19.19
N LEU A 84 7.84 -0.49 18.95
CA LEU A 84 6.93 -0.91 20.02
C LEU A 84 7.52 -2.06 20.85
N LEU A 85 8.15 -3.04 20.20
CA LEU A 85 8.84 -4.14 20.88
C LEU A 85 10.04 -3.66 21.71
N ALA A 86 10.81 -2.68 21.20
CA ALA A 86 11.94 -2.12 21.91
C ALA A 86 11.51 -1.35 23.18
N LEU A 87 10.35 -0.67 23.12
CA LEU A 87 9.78 0.05 24.26
C LEU A 87 9.10 -0.88 25.27
N HIS A 88 8.66 -2.07 24.85
CA HIS A 88 7.93 -3.03 25.68
C HIS A 88 8.61 -4.41 25.68
N GLN A 89 9.71 -4.54 26.42
CA GLN A 89 10.51 -5.78 26.49
C GLN A 89 9.69 -6.99 26.93
N ASP A 90 8.75 -6.82 27.86
CA ASP A 90 7.84 -7.89 28.30
C ASP A 90 7.04 -8.48 27.13
N TRP A 91 6.60 -7.64 26.20
CA TRP A 91 5.89 -8.07 24.99
C TRP A 91 6.84 -8.70 23.97
N GLN A 92 8.10 -8.29 23.95
CA GLN A 92 9.12 -8.90 23.12
C GLN A 92 9.43 -10.34 23.56
N ASP A 93 9.57 -10.58 24.87
CA ASP A 93 9.75 -11.93 25.43
C ASP A 93 8.56 -12.83 25.11
N ARG A 94 7.36 -12.32 25.38
CA ARG A 94 6.10 -13.00 25.06
C ARG A 94 5.97 -13.34 23.56
N ALA A 95 6.41 -12.45 22.68
CA ALA A 95 6.38 -12.69 21.24
C ALA A 95 7.39 -13.76 20.78
N ARG A 96 8.48 -13.97 21.53
CA ARG A 96 9.42 -15.08 21.28
C ARG A 96 8.82 -16.43 21.65
N GLU A 97 7.98 -16.47 22.68
CA GLU A 97 7.33 -17.70 23.16
C GLU A 97 6.16 -18.13 22.26
N GLU A 98 5.40 -17.17 21.71
CA GLU A 98 4.17 -17.44 20.97
C GLU A 98 4.06 -16.61 19.67
N VAL A 99 4.04 -17.30 18.52
CA VAL A 99 3.92 -16.67 17.19
C VAL A 99 2.64 -15.86 17.03
N PHE A 100 1.52 -16.28 17.65
CA PHE A 100 0.24 -15.55 17.54
C PHE A 100 0.32 -14.12 18.11
N ARG A 101 1.25 -13.86 19.04
CA ARG A 101 1.43 -12.52 19.61
C ARG A 101 2.03 -11.52 18.62
N LEU A 102 2.75 -12.00 17.60
CA LEU A 102 3.22 -11.15 16.50
C LEU A 102 2.05 -10.50 15.76
N THR A 103 0.96 -11.24 15.52
CA THR A 103 -0.24 -10.68 14.88
C THR A 103 -0.85 -9.57 15.72
N MET A 104 -0.90 -9.73 17.03
CA MET A 104 -1.39 -8.68 17.93
C MET A 104 -0.49 -7.43 17.91
N ILE A 105 0.83 -7.61 17.91
CA ILE A 105 1.79 -6.49 17.83
C ILE A 105 1.65 -5.75 16.49
N VAL A 106 1.52 -6.48 15.38
CA VAL A 106 1.32 -5.88 14.06
C VAL A 106 0.01 -5.11 14.00
N ASN A 107 -1.07 -5.66 14.55
CA ASN A 107 -2.37 -4.98 14.62
C ASN A 107 -2.29 -3.71 15.48
N GLU A 108 -1.58 -3.77 16.60
CA GLU A 108 -1.39 -2.61 17.47
C GLU A 108 -0.51 -1.53 16.80
N ALA A 109 0.53 -1.94 16.07
CA ALA A 109 1.33 -1.03 15.25
C ALA A 109 0.47 -0.33 14.18
N LEU A 110 -0.39 -1.08 13.47
CA LEU A 110 -1.33 -0.51 12.49
C LEU A 110 -2.35 0.44 13.13
N ARG A 111 -2.82 0.13 14.36
CA ARG A 111 -3.78 0.95 15.11
C ARG A 111 -3.16 2.27 15.55
N LEU A 112 -1.93 2.23 16.07
CA LEU A 112 -1.24 3.40 16.62
C LEU A 112 -0.55 4.25 15.55
N TYR A 113 0.06 3.60 14.55
CA TYR A 113 0.92 4.17 13.52
C TYR A 113 0.58 3.62 12.12
N PRO A 114 -0.60 3.96 11.56
CA PRO A 114 -0.99 3.48 10.23
C PRO A 114 -0.04 4.04 9.15
N PRO A 115 0.60 3.19 8.30
CA PRO A 115 1.50 3.65 7.24
C PRO A 115 0.83 4.56 6.21
N VAL A 116 -0.48 4.37 5.99
CA VAL A 116 -1.32 5.24 5.16
C VAL A 116 -2.27 6.00 6.07
N PRO A 117 -1.92 7.22 6.51
CA PRO A 117 -2.66 7.94 7.54
C PRO A 117 -3.99 8.51 7.07
N PHE A 118 -4.24 8.58 5.76
CA PHE A 118 -5.49 9.07 5.19
C PHE A 118 -5.88 8.28 3.95
N LEU A 119 -7.19 8.06 3.82
CA LEU A 119 -7.83 7.60 2.61
C LEU A 119 -8.48 8.80 1.91
N MET A 120 -8.06 9.04 0.67
CA MET A 120 -8.59 10.14 -0.14
C MET A 120 -9.83 9.68 -0.93
N ARG A 121 -10.86 10.53 -0.96
CA ARG A 121 -12.07 10.37 -1.78
C ARG A 121 -12.43 11.69 -2.45
N HIS A 122 -13.00 11.63 -3.64
CA HIS A 122 -13.58 12.78 -4.32
C HIS A 122 -15.10 12.64 -4.32
N ALA A 123 -15.82 13.72 -3.99
CA ALA A 123 -17.27 13.72 -4.07
C ALA A 123 -17.69 13.65 -5.55
N ALA A 124 -18.41 12.59 -5.95
CA ALA A 124 -18.85 12.48 -7.34
C ALA A 124 -19.91 13.55 -7.67
N GLU A 125 -20.74 13.87 -6.69
CA GLU A 125 -21.84 14.81 -6.79
C GLU A 125 -21.98 15.60 -5.48
N ASN A 126 -22.89 16.58 -5.48
CA ASN A 126 -23.19 17.34 -4.28
C ASN A 126 -23.93 16.44 -3.29
N ASP A 127 -23.35 16.22 -2.12
CA ASP A 127 -23.87 15.28 -1.13
C ASP A 127 -23.87 15.90 0.28
N GLN A 128 -24.69 15.36 1.16
CA GLN A 128 -24.79 15.75 2.55
C GLN A 128 -24.27 14.63 3.45
N VAL A 129 -23.09 14.84 4.03
CA VAL A 129 -22.49 13.90 4.99
C VAL A 129 -22.73 14.45 6.40
N GLY A 130 -23.68 13.85 7.12
CA GLY A 130 -24.11 14.34 8.43
C GLY A 130 -24.73 15.73 8.35
N LYS A 131 -24.21 16.69 9.13
CA LYS A 131 -24.69 18.08 9.12
C LYS A 131 -24.03 18.97 8.06
N VAL A 132 -23.10 18.43 7.26
CA VAL A 132 -22.30 19.21 6.32
C VAL A 132 -22.70 18.89 4.88
N ARG A 133 -23.13 19.91 4.15
CA ARG A 133 -23.36 19.84 2.69
C ARG A 133 -22.04 20.09 1.97
N ARG A 134 -21.63 19.20 1.07
CA ARG A 134 -20.39 19.30 0.29
C ARG A 134 -20.69 19.35 -1.19
N SER A 135 -19.97 20.21 -1.92
CA SER A 135 -20.04 20.27 -3.38
C SER A 135 -19.14 19.20 -4.03
N SER A 136 -19.43 18.82 -5.28
CA SER A 136 -18.70 17.77 -6.01
C SER A 136 -17.19 17.99 -6.17
N TRP A 137 -16.69 19.23 -6.09
CA TRP A 137 -15.25 19.50 -6.19
C TRP A 137 -14.46 19.27 -4.88
N TYR A 138 -15.13 18.87 -3.79
CA TYR A 138 -14.44 18.61 -2.52
C TYR A 138 -13.69 17.27 -2.53
N THR A 139 -12.46 17.31 -2.01
CA THR A 139 -11.69 16.12 -1.66
C THR A 139 -11.88 15.83 -0.18
N ILE A 140 -12.33 14.62 0.14
CA ILE A 140 -12.54 14.14 1.50
C ILE A 140 -11.30 13.32 1.89
N LEU A 141 -10.73 13.64 3.05
CA LEU A 141 -9.65 12.88 3.67
C LEU A 141 -10.22 12.16 4.89
N LEU A 142 -10.14 10.84 4.90
CA LEU A 142 -10.62 10.01 6.01
C LEU A 142 -9.41 9.39 6.72
N GLY A 143 -9.19 9.77 7.98
CA GLY A 143 -8.14 9.16 8.81
C GLY A 143 -8.62 7.85 9.45
N PRO A 144 -7.84 6.75 9.39
CA PRO A 144 -8.16 5.51 10.11
C PRO A 144 -8.29 5.72 11.63
N ARG A 145 -7.60 6.73 12.16
CA ARG A 145 -7.64 7.11 13.58
C ARG A 145 -8.97 7.74 13.99
N ASP A 146 -9.60 8.48 13.08
CA ASP A 146 -10.86 9.19 13.35
C ASP A 146 -12.06 8.21 13.34
N SER A 147 -11.98 7.15 12.54
CA SER A 147 -13.03 6.11 12.46
C SER A 147 -13.13 5.23 13.71
N ALA A 148 -12.04 5.05 14.46
CA ALA A 148 -12.05 4.25 15.70
C ALA A 148 -12.89 4.89 16.81
N HIS A 149 -13.05 6.22 16.82
CA HIS A 149 -13.93 6.92 17.76
C HIS A 149 -15.40 6.92 17.34
N LEU A 150 -15.71 6.71 16.05
CA LEU A 150 -17.08 6.73 15.55
C LEU A 150 -17.78 5.37 15.69
N LEU A 151 -17.02 4.26 15.71
CA LEU A 151 -17.57 2.91 15.88
C LEU A 151 -17.99 2.57 17.33
N GLY A 152 -17.64 3.39 18.31
CA GLY A 152 -18.10 3.26 19.70
C GLY A 152 -19.44 3.96 20.00
N LYS A 153 -20.14 4.48 18.98
CA LYS A 153 -21.41 5.21 19.09
C LYS A 153 -22.49 4.71 18.11
N LEU A 154 -22.42 3.45 17.70
CA LEU A 154 -23.50 2.72 17.03
C LEU A 154 -23.97 1.58 17.90
#